data_AF-A0A939F386-F1
#
_entry.id   AF-A0A939F386-F1
#
_cell.length_a   1.000
_cell.length_b   1.000
_cell.length_c   1.000
_cell.angle_alpha   90.00
_cell.angle_beta   90.00
_cell.angle_gamma   90.00
#
_symmetry.space_group_name_H-M   'P 1'
#
loop_
_entity.id
_entity.type
_entity.pdbx_description
1 polymer ?
#
loop_
_entity_poly.entity_id
_entity_poly.type
_entity_poly.pdbx_seq_one_letter_code
_entity_poly.pdbx_strand_id
1 'polypeptide(L)'
;MEFMMETAIGALMAFGAVKIILAMTRRRAAGRAAEMKRTGEVSIPCRISWTEGIGKRAFVYGKMTVSGGAVLFRRRSAQSVEIPAGGTISSEPSWRAGNTLISYRSPDGQEIRILTSSADTETVSRAIAAPG
;
A
#
# COMPACT_ATOMS: atom_id res chain seq x y z
N MET A 1 -25.34 1.85 35.01
CA MET A 1 -23.88 1.81 35.29
C MET A 1 -23.20 0.68 34.52
N GLU A 2 -23.84 -0.49 34.43
CA GLU A 2 -23.40 -1.67 33.67
C GLU A 2 -23.10 -1.39 32.18
N PHE A 3 -24.00 -0.70 31.47
CA PHE A 3 -23.79 -0.32 30.06
C PHE A 3 -22.56 0.59 29.82
N MET A 4 -22.21 1.45 30.78
CA MET A 4 -21.01 2.30 30.67
C MET A 4 -19.72 1.50 30.89
N MET A 5 -19.77 0.46 31.72
CA MET A 5 -18.63 -0.43 31.96
C MET A 5 -18.37 -1.34 30.75
N GLU A 6 -19.43 -1.92 30.18
CA GLU A 6 -19.33 -2.75 28.97
C GLU A 6 -18.78 -1.97 27.76
N THR A 7 -19.26 -0.75 27.56
CA THR A 7 -18.76 0.12 26.49
C THR A 7 -17.29 0.54 26.71
N ALA A 8 -16.89 0.81 27.96
CA ALA A 8 -15.50 1.10 28.29
C ALA A 8 -14.56 -0.09 28.03
N ILE A 9 -14.97 -1.30 28.42
CA ILE A 9 -14.21 -2.54 28.16
C ILE A 9 -14.13 -2.81 26.66
N GLY A 10 -15.24 -2.65 25.93
CA GLY A 10 -15.28 -2.80 24.48
C GLY A 10 -14.34 -1.83 23.77
N ALA A 11 -14.31 -0.56 24.20
CA ALA A 11 -13.39 0.44 23.67
C ALA A 11 -11.92 0.06 23.93
N LEU A 12 -11.57 -0.32 25.16
CA LEU A 12 -10.20 -0.75 25.52
C LEU A 12 -9.73 -1.94 24.67
N MET A 13 -10.58 -2.95 24.47
CA MET A 13 -10.28 -4.11 23.63
C MET A 13 -10.07 -3.71 22.17
N ALA A 14 -10.92 -2.83 21.63
CA ALA A 14 -10.77 -2.33 20.27
C ALA A 14 -9.45 -1.54 20.10
N PHE A 15 -9.11 -0.66 21.05
CA PHE A 15 -7.84 0.07 21.04
C PHE A 15 -6.64 -0.88 21.10
N GLY A 16 -6.68 -1.90 21.98
CA GLY A 16 -5.64 -2.92 22.08
C GLY A 16 -5.44 -3.69 20.78
N ALA A 17 -6.54 -4.16 20.17
CA ALA A 17 -6.49 -4.88 18.90
C ALA A 17 -5.87 -4.03 17.77
N VAL A 18 -6.24 -2.74 17.67
CA VAL A 18 -5.66 -1.82 16.68
C VAL A 18 -4.14 -1.67 16.89
N LYS A 19 -3.68 -1.51 18.13
CA LYS A 19 -2.23 -1.39 18.43
C LYS A 19 -1.47 -2.65 18.04
N ILE A 20 -2.02 -3.84 18.32
CA ILE A 20 -1.41 -5.12 17.94
C ILE A 20 -1.30 -5.24 16.42
N ILE A 21 -2.38 -4.93 15.70
CA ILE A 21 -2.39 -4.96 14.22
C ILE A 21 -1.33 -4.02 13.66
N LEU A 22 -1.23 -2.80 14.19
CA LEU A 22 -0.22 -1.81 13.79
C LEU A 22 1.21 -2.27 14.09
N ALA A 23 1.44 -2.93 15.22
CA ALA A 23 2.75 -3.48 15.56
C ALA A 23 3.15 -4.61 14.60
N MET A 24 2.21 -5.50 14.27
CA MET A 24 2.45 -6.58 13.32
C MET A 24 2.72 -6.08 11.90
N THR A 25 1.97 -5.10 11.41
CA THR A 25 2.22 -4.51 10.09
C THR A 25 3.59 -3.82 10.03
N ARG A 26 3.97 -3.08 11.06
CA ARG A 26 5.31 -2.48 11.17
C ARG A 26 6.42 -3.52 11.18
N ARG A 27 6.28 -4.61 11.94
CA ARG A 27 7.27 -5.69 11.97
C ARG A 27 7.44 -6.35 10.60
N ARG A 28 6.33 -6.60 9.89
CA ARG A 28 6.38 -7.15 8.53
C ARG A 28 7.00 -6.18 7.52
N ALA A 29 6.71 -4.88 7.64
CA ALA A 29 7.32 -3.84 6.82
C ALA A 29 8.83 -3.73 7.07
N ALA A 30 9.26 -3.81 8.33
CA ALA A 30 10.69 -3.86 8.68
C ALA A 30 11.39 -5.08 8.07
N GLY A 31 10.74 -6.26 8.10
CA GLY A 31 11.25 -7.46 7.43
C GLY A 31 11.38 -7.26 5.91
N ARG A 32 10.41 -6.62 5.27
CA ARG A 32 10.45 -6.25 3.84
C ARG A 32 11.56 -5.25 3.53
N ALA A 33 11.77 -4.24 4.38
CA ALA A 33 12.84 -3.28 4.21
C ALA A 33 14.22 -3.93 4.36
N ALA A 34 14.37 -4.89 5.28
CA ALA A 34 15.58 -5.69 5.42
C ALA A 34 15.81 -6.58 4.19
N GLU A 35 14.75 -7.20 3.66
CA GLU A 35 14.83 -8.00 2.44
C GLU A 35 15.25 -7.16 1.23
N MET A 36 14.64 -5.99 1.04
CA MET A 36 15.03 -5.05 -0.01
C MET A 36 16.52 -4.71 0.06
N LYS A 37 17.07 -4.48 1.25
CA LYS A 37 18.51 -4.22 1.43
C LYS A 37 19.38 -5.43 1.10
N ARG A 38 18.86 -6.65 1.29
CA ARG A 38 19.60 -7.91 1.13
C ARG A 38 19.61 -8.39 -0.32
N THR A 39 18.46 -8.32 -1.00
CA THR A 39 18.26 -8.92 -2.33
C THR A 39 18.06 -7.87 -3.42
N GLY A 40 17.81 -6.61 -3.06
CA GLY A 40 17.38 -5.58 -4.03
C GLY A 40 15.95 -5.77 -4.54
N GLU A 41 15.21 -6.74 -3.99
CA GLU A 41 13.85 -7.05 -4.37
C GLU A 41 12.92 -7.10 -3.17
N VAL A 42 11.70 -6.56 -3.32
CA VAL A 42 10.66 -6.75 -2.31
C VAL A 42 9.27 -6.82 -2.92
N SER A 43 8.43 -7.69 -2.34
CA SER A 43 7.01 -7.81 -2.65
C SER A 43 6.13 -7.18 -1.56
N ILE A 44 5.38 -6.15 -1.90
CA ILE A 44 4.51 -5.38 -0.98
C ILE A 44 3.04 -5.63 -1.34
N PRO A 45 2.20 -6.09 -0.41
CA PRO A 45 0.78 -6.26 -0.66
C PRO A 45 0.09 -4.89 -0.80
N CYS A 46 -0.69 -4.72 -1.85
CA CYS A 46 -1.40 -3.47 -2.09
C CYS A 46 -2.71 -3.69 -2.85
N ARG A 47 -3.54 -2.64 -2.88
CA ARG A 47 -4.71 -2.54 -3.76
C ARG A 47 -4.45 -1.43 -4.77
N ILE A 48 -4.56 -1.73 -6.04
CA ILE A 48 -4.42 -0.75 -7.12
C ILE A 48 -5.78 -0.47 -7.75
N SER A 49 -6.03 0.76 -8.14
CA SER A 49 -7.14 1.14 -9.01
C SER A 49 -6.67 2.06 -10.13
N TRP A 50 -7.22 1.84 -11.32
CA TRP A 50 -6.94 2.58 -12.54
C TRP A 50 -8.20 3.30 -13.00
N THR A 51 -8.02 4.44 -13.66
CA THR A 51 -9.09 5.08 -14.42
C THR A 51 -8.95 4.63 -15.87
N GLU A 52 -9.60 3.52 -16.24
CA GLU A 52 -9.81 3.26 -17.68
C GLU A 52 -10.78 4.31 -18.22
N GLY A 53 -10.50 4.84 -19.41
CA GLY A 53 -11.15 6.01 -20.06
C GLY A 53 -12.67 5.93 -20.31
N ILE A 54 -13.39 5.04 -19.62
CA ILE A 54 -14.83 4.77 -19.72
C ILE A 54 -15.54 5.07 -18.37
N GLY A 55 -14.83 5.63 -17.38
CA GLY A 55 -15.45 6.21 -16.17
C GLY A 55 -15.74 5.24 -15.01
N LYS A 56 -15.38 3.96 -15.09
CA LYS A 56 -15.48 3.02 -13.96
C LYS A 56 -14.10 2.77 -13.33
N ARG A 57 -13.94 3.18 -12.06
CA ARG A 57 -12.77 2.82 -11.24
C ARG A 57 -12.87 1.37 -10.80
N ALA A 58 -12.18 0.48 -11.50
CA ALA A 58 -11.96 -0.89 -11.02
C ALA A 58 -10.76 -0.91 -10.06
N PHE A 59 -10.89 -1.62 -8.94
CA PHE A 59 -9.76 -1.87 -8.04
C PHE A 59 -9.47 -3.37 -7.95
N VAL A 60 -8.20 -3.71 -7.78
CA VAL A 60 -7.71 -5.09 -7.66
C VAL A 60 -6.69 -5.20 -6.53
N TYR A 61 -6.76 -6.30 -5.79
CA TYR A 61 -5.75 -6.65 -4.78
C TYR A 61 -4.64 -7.48 -5.40
N GLY A 62 -3.41 -7.20 -5.00
CA GLY A 62 -2.24 -7.91 -5.50
C GLY A 62 -0.99 -7.60 -4.69
N LYS A 63 0.14 -7.85 -5.32
CA LYS A 63 1.46 -7.49 -4.80
C LYS A 63 2.17 -6.61 -5.81
N MET A 64 2.82 -5.58 -5.29
CA MET A 64 3.78 -4.78 -6.03
C MET A 64 5.17 -5.32 -5.72
N THR A 65 5.89 -5.71 -6.75
CA THR A 65 7.28 -6.14 -6.66
C THR A 65 8.15 -5.00 -7.15
N VAL A 66 9.09 -4.57 -6.32
CA VAL A 66 10.10 -3.59 -6.66
C VAL A 66 11.41 -4.34 -6.82
N SER A 67 12.04 -4.28 -8.00
CA SER A 67 13.29 -4.98 -8.30
C SER A 67 14.07 -4.19 -9.34
N GLY A 68 15.31 -3.80 -9.03
CA GLY A 68 16.23 -3.18 -10.00
C GLY A 68 15.72 -1.92 -10.71
N GLY A 69 14.89 -1.10 -10.05
CA GLY A 69 14.28 0.11 -10.66
C GLY A 69 12.93 -0.13 -11.33
N ALA A 70 12.59 -1.38 -11.63
CA ALA A 70 11.28 -1.74 -12.16
C ALA A 70 10.25 -1.95 -11.05
N VAL A 71 9.01 -1.55 -11.32
CA VAL A 71 7.87 -1.75 -10.43
C VAL A 71 6.82 -2.59 -11.15
N LEU A 72 6.61 -3.81 -10.68
CA LEU A 72 5.64 -4.75 -11.26
C LEU A 72 4.47 -4.96 -10.32
N PHE A 73 3.24 -4.82 -10.80
CA PHE A 73 2.05 -5.23 -10.08
C PHE A 73 1.54 -6.57 -10.58
N ARG A 74 1.28 -7.51 -9.66
CA ARG A 74 0.71 -8.81 -10.00
C ARG A 74 -0.49 -9.16 -9.12
N ARG A 75 -1.58 -9.55 -9.77
CA ARG A 75 -2.72 -10.24 -9.13
C ARG A 75 -2.49 -11.75 -9.09
N ARG A 76 -3.06 -12.45 -8.10
CA ARG A 76 -2.82 -13.89 -7.84
C ARG A 76 -2.93 -14.77 -9.10
N SER A 77 -3.90 -14.48 -9.96
CA SER A 77 -4.22 -15.31 -11.13
C SER A 77 -4.06 -14.57 -12.46
N ALA A 78 -3.16 -13.60 -12.57
CA ALA A 78 -2.80 -13.07 -13.88
C ALA A 78 -1.36 -12.61 -14.00
N GLN A 79 -1.06 -12.18 -15.22
CA GLN A 79 0.20 -11.60 -15.63
C GLN A 79 0.55 -10.37 -14.80
N SER A 80 1.83 -10.18 -14.60
CA SER A 80 2.38 -8.96 -14.03
C SER A 80 2.19 -7.81 -15.03
N VAL A 81 1.81 -6.65 -14.51
CA VAL A 81 1.72 -5.39 -15.24
C VAL A 81 2.82 -4.49 -14.73
N GLU A 82 3.61 -3.92 -15.63
CA GLU A 82 4.59 -2.92 -15.28
C GLU A 82 3.89 -1.59 -14.96
N ILE A 83 4.28 -0.99 -13.85
CA ILE A 83 3.84 0.35 -13.47
C ILE A 83 4.90 1.31 -14.01
N PRO A 84 4.54 2.25 -14.90
CA PRO A 84 5.47 3.26 -15.38
C PRO A 84 6.12 3.98 -14.20
N ALA A 85 7.37 4.39 -14.36
CA ALA A 85 8.10 5.13 -13.34
C ALA A 85 8.22 6.62 -13.72
N GLY A 86 8.63 7.48 -12.79
CA GLY A 86 8.94 8.89 -13.09
C GLY A 86 7.73 9.82 -13.25
N GLY A 87 6.58 9.49 -12.67
CA GLY A 87 5.40 10.37 -12.64
C GLY A 87 5.27 11.19 -11.35
N THR A 88 4.13 11.86 -11.15
CA THR A 88 3.88 12.67 -9.95
C THR A 88 3.13 11.88 -8.89
N ILE A 89 3.50 12.09 -7.62
CA ILE A 89 2.97 11.32 -6.48
C ILE A 89 2.45 12.28 -5.41
N SER A 90 1.29 11.96 -4.87
CA SER A 90 0.81 12.48 -3.59
C SER A 90 0.35 11.33 -2.71
N SER A 91 0.45 11.50 -1.39
CA SER A 91 0.05 10.47 -0.42
C SER A 91 -0.80 11.08 0.68
N GLU A 92 -1.89 10.41 1.03
CA GLU A 92 -2.79 10.82 2.10
C GLU A 92 -3.16 9.63 3.02
N PRO A 93 -3.40 9.87 4.32
CA PRO A 93 -3.90 8.84 5.21
C PRO A 93 -5.20 8.23 4.68
N SER A 94 -5.33 6.91 4.73
CA SER A 94 -6.59 6.25 4.44
C SER A 94 -7.51 6.29 5.66
N TRP A 95 -8.83 6.28 5.43
CA TRP A 95 -9.83 6.02 6.49
C TRP A 95 -9.58 4.69 7.22
N ARG A 96 -8.92 3.72 6.57
CA ARG A 96 -8.46 2.50 7.22
C ARG A 96 -7.14 2.75 7.93
N ALA A 97 -7.18 2.74 9.26
CA ALA A 97 -6.00 2.86 10.10
C ALA A 97 -4.86 1.92 9.64
N GLY A 98 -3.64 2.46 9.58
CA GLY A 98 -2.45 1.72 9.16
C GLY A 98 -2.25 1.58 7.65
N ASN A 99 -3.08 2.24 6.84
CA ASN A 99 -2.92 2.33 5.38
C ASN A 99 -2.80 3.78 4.91
N THR A 100 -2.16 3.94 3.75
CA THR A 100 -2.01 5.21 3.04
C THR A 100 -2.51 5.02 1.62
N LEU A 101 -3.26 6.00 1.11
CA LEU A 101 -3.61 6.09 -0.29
C LEU A 101 -2.53 6.92 -1.00
N ILE A 102 -1.87 6.32 -1.98
CA ILE A 102 -0.93 6.98 -2.86
C ILE A 102 -1.68 7.26 -4.16
N SER A 103 -1.79 8.53 -4.54
CA SER A 103 -2.27 8.94 -5.85
C SER A 103 -1.07 9.19 -6.74
N TYR A 104 -0.96 8.42 -7.81
CA TYR A 104 0.14 8.46 -8.77
C TYR A 104 -0.43 8.85 -10.13
N ARG A 105 0.18 9.85 -10.77
CA ARG A 105 -0.07 10.17 -12.17
C ARG A 105 1.17 9.79 -12.96
N SER A 106 1.01 8.83 -13.85
CA SER A 106 2.08 8.33 -14.72
C SER A 106 2.45 9.31 -15.83
N PRO A 107 3.65 9.17 -16.43
CA PRO A 107 4.11 10.07 -17.50
C PRO A 107 3.18 10.12 -18.72
N ASP A 108 2.48 9.03 -19.00
CA ASP A 108 1.47 8.93 -20.07
C ASP A 108 0.10 9.54 -19.68
N GLY A 109 -0.01 10.07 -18.46
CA GLY A 109 -1.19 10.75 -17.95
C GLY A 109 -2.18 9.86 -17.20
N GLN A 110 -1.92 8.55 -17.03
CA GLN A 110 -2.86 7.69 -16.31
C GLN A 110 -2.84 7.94 -14.80
N GLU A 111 -4.02 8.10 -14.20
CA GLU A 111 -4.17 8.17 -12.74
C GLU A 111 -4.30 6.76 -12.15
N ILE A 112 -3.34 6.39 -11.32
CA ILE A 112 -3.29 5.14 -10.58
C ILE A 112 -3.38 5.48 -9.09
N ARG A 113 -4.28 4.79 -8.37
CA ARG A 113 -4.35 4.92 -6.91
C ARG A 113 -3.96 3.62 -6.25
N ILE A 114 -3.11 3.71 -5.25
CA ILE A 114 -2.47 2.58 -4.61
C ILE A 114 -2.72 2.68 -3.12
N LEU A 115 -3.48 1.74 -2.56
CA LEU A 115 -3.66 1.62 -1.13
C LEU A 115 -2.66 0.58 -0.62
N THR A 116 -1.75 1.01 0.25
CA THR A 116 -0.72 0.17 0.88
C THR A 116 -0.63 0.45 2.37
N SER A 117 0.12 -0.37 3.11
CA SER A 117 0.38 -0.07 4.52
C SER A 117 1.16 1.22 4.65
N SER A 118 0.83 2.03 5.64
CA SER A 118 1.54 3.29 5.90
C SER A 118 3.04 3.10 6.15
N ALA A 119 3.45 1.91 6.60
CA ALA A 119 4.84 1.55 6.79
C ALA A 119 5.60 1.25 5.48
N ASP A 120 4.90 0.94 4.38
CA ASP A 120 5.50 0.67 3.08
C ASP A 120 5.39 1.87 2.12
N THR A 121 4.65 2.92 2.49
CA THR A 121 4.37 4.08 1.64
C THR A 121 5.61 4.67 1.03
N GLU A 122 6.64 4.93 1.85
CA GLU A 122 7.86 5.58 1.37
C GLU A 122 8.64 4.70 0.38
N THR A 123 8.63 3.38 0.59
CA THR A 123 9.29 2.43 -0.32
C THR A 123 8.57 2.40 -1.66
N VAL A 124 7.24 2.33 -1.64
CA VAL A 124 6.40 2.33 -2.85
C VAL A 124 6.52 3.65 -3.61
N SER A 125 6.41 4.79 -2.90
CA SER A 125 6.51 6.12 -3.52
C SER A 125 7.88 6.33 -4.14
N ARG A 126 8.98 5.95 -3.48
CA ARG A 126 10.33 6.06 -4.05
C ARG A 126 10.51 5.18 -5.27
N ALA A 127 10.03 3.94 -5.22
CA ALA A 127 10.14 3.01 -6.32
C ALA A 127 9.43 3.50 -7.59
N ILE A 128 8.25 4.12 -7.44
CA ILE A 128 7.46 4.63 -8.57
C ILE A 128 7.95 6.01 -9.04
N ALA A 129 8.51 6.83 -8.14
CA ALA A 129 9.03 8.16 -8.46
C ALA A 129 10.39 8.12 -9.16
N ALA A 130 11.22 7.12 -8.87
CA ALA A 130 12.53 6.99 -9.50
C ALA A 130 12.36 6.71 -11.00
N PRO A 131 12.98 7.47 -11.91
CA PRO A 131 13.03 7.07 -13.32
C PRO A 131 13.78 5.73 -13.43
N GLY A 132 13.18 4.79 -14.16
CA GLY A 132 13.79 3.51 -14.50
C GLY A 132 14.89 3.66 -15.55
#